data_AF-A0A7X9ICU4-F1
#
_entry.id   AF-A0A7X9ICU4-F1
#
_cell.length_a   1.000
_cell.length_b   1.000
_cell.length_c   1.000
_cell.angle_alpha   90.00
_cell.angle_beta   90.00
_cell.angle_gamma   90.00
#
_symmetry.space_group_name_H-M   'P 1'
#
loop_
_entity.id
_entity.type
_entity.pdbx_description
1 polymer ?
#
loop_
_entity_poly.entity_id
_entity_poly.type
_entity_poly.pdbx_seq_one_letter_code
_entity_poly.pdbx_strand_id
1 'polypeptide(L)' 'MEFYILTSSGSGKVKEYKNGLIFCIADEVTLKTMVRSNPGYILLKNGTVAGKWSWASLPAEINNILK' A
#
# COMPACT_ATOMS: atom_id res chain seq x y z
N MET A 1 -12.32 1.37 -7.12
CA MET A 1 -11.24 0.65 -6.41
C MET A 1 -10.69 1.61 -5.39
N GLU A 2 -10.67 1.24 -4.11
CA GLU A 2 -10.12 2.11 -3.06
C GLU A 2 -8.60 1.93 -3.00
N PHE A 3 -7.88 3.00 -2.68
CA PHE A 3 -6.44 2.98 -2.54
C PHE A 3 -6.05 3.58 -1.19
N TYR A 4 -5.32 2.80 -0.40
CA TYR A 4 -4.91 3.15 0.95
C TYR A 4 -3.39 3.20 1.02
N ILE A 5 -2.86 4.23 1.68
CA ILE A 5 -1.43 4.33 1.99
C ILE A 5 -1.25 3.96 3.45
N LEU A 6 -0.48 2.90 3.71
CA LEU A 6 -0.09 2.55 5.07
C LEU A 6 1.31 3.08 5.35
N THR A 7 1.51 3.70 6.51
CA THR A 7 2.82 4.22 6.93
C THR A 7 2.98 4.22 8.44
N SER A 8 4.21 4.01 8.91
CA SER A 8 4.62 4.21 10.30
C SER A 8 5.12 5.63 10.57
N SER A 9 5.07 6.52 9.57
CA SER A 9 5.44 7.92 9.73
C SER A 9 4.51 8.62 10.72
N GLY A 10 5.08 9.52 11.53
CA GLY A 10 4.31 10.28 12.52
C GLY A 10 3.13 11.03 11.91
N SER A 11 2.00 11.05 12.62
CA SER A 11 0.73 11.61 12.13
C SER A 11 0.80 13.10 11.76
N GLY A 12 1.74 13.86 12.34
CA GLY A 12 2.01 15.24 11.94
C GLY A 12 2.44 15.35 10.47
N LYS A 13 3.40 14.53 10.03
CA LYS A 13 3.90 14.52 8.65
C LYS A 13 2.83 14.09 7.65
N VAL A 14 2.00 13.11 8.03
CA VAL A 14 0.93 12.62 7.16
C VAL A 14 -0.12 13.71 6.88
N LYS A 15 -0.44 14.54 7.88
CA LYS A 15 -1.41 15.65 7.73
C LYS A 15 -0.96 16.76 6.78
N GLU A 16 0.33 16.84 6.46
CA GLU A 16 0.87 17.80 5.50
C GLU A 16 0.45 17.46 4.05
N TYR A 17 0.15 16.19 3.76
CA TYR A 17 -0.24 15.72 2.44
C TYR A 17 -1.73 15.93 2.18
N LYS A 18 -2.08 17.05 1.53
CA LYS A 18 -3.46 17.38 1.10
C LYS A 18 -3.73 16.96 -0.35
N ASN A 19 -3.49 15.70 -0.68
CA ASN A 19 -3.62 15.16 -2.04
C ASN A 19 -4.88 14.31 -2.26
N GLY A 20 -5.76 14.19 -1.26
CA GLY A 20 -6.99 13.38 -1.35
C GLY A 20 -6.79 11.88 -1.16
N LEU A 21 -5.57 11.42 -0.86
CA LEU A 21 -5.28 10.02 -0.56
C LEU A 21 -5.65 9.67 0.89
N ILE A 22 -6.09 8.44 1.10
CA ILE A 22 -6.43 7.94 2.43
C ILE A 22 -5.17 7.32 3.06
N PHE A 23 -4.73 7.89 4.16
CA PHE A 23 -3.60 7.38 4.93
C PHE A 23 -4.07 6.61 6.16
N CYS A 24 -3.45 5.46 6.40
CA CYS A 24 -3.64 4.61 7.56
C CYS A 24 -2.31 4.48 8.30
N ILE A 25 -2.33 4.63 9.61
CA ILE A 25 -1.13 4.47 10.44
C ILE A 25 -1.03 3.02 10.88
N ALA A 26 0.15 2.45 10.74
CA ALA A 26 0.47 1.10 11.21
C ALA A 26 1.91 1.05 11.73
N ASP A 27 2.19 0.08 12.61
CA ASP A 27 3.52 -0.14 13.15
C ASP A 27 4.53 -0.57 12.06
N GLU A 28 5.80 -0.14 12.19
CA GLU A 28 6.84 -0.40 11.20
C GLU A 28 7.15 -1.90 11.04
N VAL A 29 7.17 -2.66 12.15
CA VAL A 29 7.43 -4.11 12.11
C VAL A 29 6.28 -4.80 11.38
N THR A 30 5.04 -4.40 11.67
CA THR A 30 3.84 -4.89 10.99
C THR A 30 3.89 -4.63 9.49
N LEU A 31 4.30 -3.43 9.06
CA LEU A 31 4.44 -3.13 7.63
C LEU A 31 5.50 -4.01 6.95
N LYS A 32 6.64 -4.23 7.61
CA LYS A 32 7.73 -5.08 7.08
C LYS A 32 7.35 -6.57 6.98
N THR A 33 6.40 -7.05 7.77
CA THR A 33 5.87 -8.42 7.62
C THR A 33 4.91 -8.51 6.44
N MET A 34 4.13 -7.46 6.17
CA MET A 34 3.23 -7.39 5.01
C MET A 34 4.03 -7.26 3.70
N VAL A 35 4.90 -6.25 3.58
CA VAL A 35 5.75 -5.99 2.41
C VAL A 35 7.12 -5.43 2.83
N ARG A 36 8.21 -6.02 2.32
CA ARG A 36 9.59 -5.59 2.64
C ARG A 36 10.07 -4.42 1.79
N SER A 37 9.37 -4.10 0.71
CA SER A 37 9.70 -3.01 -0.19
C SER A 37 9.12 -1.69 0.31
N ASN A 38 9.88 -0.61 0.15
CA ASN A 38 9.43 0.74 0.49
C ASN A 38 9.75 1.70 -0.67
N PRO A 39 8.76 2.12 -1.49
CA PRO A 39 7.36 1.72 -1.42
C PRO A 39 7.12 0.27 -1.89
N GLY A 40 6.08 -0.35 -1.34
CA GLY A 40 5.59 -1.67 -1.68
C GLY A 40 4.07 -1.65 -1.86
N TYR A 41 3.57 -2.51 -2.74
CA TYR A 41 2.16 -2.53 -3.14
C TYR A 41 1.54 -3.88 -2.82
N ILE A 42 0.31 -3.87 -2.32
CA ILE A 42 -0.48 -5.06 -2.05
C ILE A 42 -1.85 -4.86 -2.70
N LEU A 43 -2.27 -5.82 -3.52
CA LEU A 43 -3.62 -5.88 -4.06
C LEU A 43 -4.46 -6.85 -3.24
N LEU A 44 -5.57 -6.37 -2.70
CA LEU A 44 -6.54 -7.19 -1.98
C LEU A 44 -7.78 -7.43 -2.85
N LYS A 45 -8.23 -8.69 -2.88
CA LYS A 45 -9.50 -9.12 -3.50
C LYS A 45 -10.25 -9.96 -2.47
N ASN A 46 -11.38 -9.47 -1.99
CA ASN A 46 -12.23 -10.14 -0.98
C ASN A 46 -11.44 -10.65 0.25
N GLY A 47 -10.62 -9.79 0.85
CA GLY A 47 -9.81 -10.13 2.02
C GLY A 47 -8.58 -11.00 1.75
N THR A 48 -8.36 -11.42 0.49
CA THR A 48 -7.19 -12.22 0.09
C THR A 48 -6.16 -11.37 -0.64
N VAL A 49 -4.88 -11.63 -0.40
CA VAL A 49 -3.78 -11.00 -1.17
C VAL A 49 -3.75 -11.59 -2.58
N ALA A 50 -4.22 -10.82 -3.54
CA ALA A 50 -4.21 -11.18 -4.97
C ALA A 50 -2.85 -10.90 -5.63
N GLY A 51 -2.04 -10.01 -5.04
CA GLY A 51 -0.67 -9.80 -5.49
C GLY A 51 0.10 -8.82 -4.62
N LYS A 52 1.42 -8.87 -4.74
CA LYS A 52 2.36 -8.05 -3.97
C LYS A 52 3.59 -7.73 -4.80
N TRP A 53 3.96 -6.46 -4.85
CA TRP A 53 5.06 -5.97 -5.69
C TRP A 53 5.91 -4.95 -4.96
N SER A 54 7.18 -4.87 -5.36
CA SER A 54 7.99 -3.69 -5.09
C SER A 54 7.64 -2.61 -6.10
N TRP A 55 8.13 -1.39 -5.90
CA TRP A 55 8.02 -0.34 -6.91
C TRP A 55 8.63 -0.72 -8.26
N ALA A 56 9.67 -1.57 -8.27
CA ALA A 56 10.38 -1.96 -9.48
C ALA A 56 9.69 -3.09 -10.26
N SER A 57 8.83 -3.87 -9.61
CA SER A 57 8.11 -5.00 -10.21
C SER A 57 6.61 -4.76 -10.35
N LEU A 58 6.13 -3.54 -10.10
CA LEU A 58 4.72 -3.20 -10.21
C LEU A 58 4.26 -3.35 -11.67
N PRO A 59 3.23 -4.15 -11.96
CA PRO A 59 2.73 -4.31 -13.32
C PRO A 59 2.07 -3.02 -13.82
N ALA A 60 2.24 -2.73 -15.11
CA ALA A 60 1.60 -1.59 -15.76
C ALA A 60 0.06 -1.67 -15.76
N GLU A 61 -0.49 -2.88 -15.79
CA GLU A 61 -1.93 -3.13 -15.78
C GLU A 61 -2.32 -4.13 -14.70
N ILE A 62 -3.08 -3.67 -13.71
CA ILE A 62 -3.58 -4.50 -12.60
C ILE A 62 -4.87 -5.25 -13.01
N ASN A 63 -5.61 -4.73 -14.00
CA ASN A 63 -6.91 -5.29 -14.42
C ASN A 63 -6.81 -6.74 -14.91
N ASN A 64 -5.67 -7.15 -15.46
CA ASN A 64 -5.46 -8.53 -15.89
C ASN A 64 -5.36 -9.53 -14.72
N ILE A 65 -5.05 -9.04 -13.51
CA ILE A 65 -4.97 -9.84 -12.27
C ILE A 65 -6.33 -9.92 -11.57
N LEU A 66 -7.19 -8.91 -11.79
CA LEU A 66 -8.51 -8.84 -11.17
C LEU A 66 -9.59 -9.68 -11.89
N LYS A 67 -9.27 -10.23 -13.07
CA LYS A 67 -10.14 -11.16 -13.81
C LYS A 67 -10.61 -12.35 -12.98
#